data_AF-A0A3D4V0Q2-F1
#
_entry.id   AF-A0A3D4V0Q2-F1
#
_cell.length_a   1.000
_cell.length_b   1.000
_cell.length_c   1.000
_cell.angle_alpha   90.00
_cell.angle_beta   90.00
_cell.angle_gamma   90.00
#
_symmetry.space_group_name_H-M   'P 1'
#
loop_
_entity.id
_entity.type
_entity.pdbx_description
1 polymer ?
#
loop_
_entity_poly.entity_id
_entity_poly.type
_entity_poly.pdbx_seq_one_letter_code
_entity_poly.pdbx_strand_id
1 'polypeptide(L)'
;MKKLIVCCIINLIPSLLFGQQNQHYFWYKGDKKVLNEIEDKRYLLFDSKPDRVQLSKSLQVDINQVGEFVKVSIENSTLNDTYWSVVEGKILDSKINLPGLLYSSPFYYTNEGDEAGLSHLFYVKLKNHKDKVYLESLAEANNVEILHQNKFRPLWYTLACTSFSTRNALEVANLFYESGLFAA
;
A
#
# COMPACT_ATOMS: atom_id res chain seq x y z
N MET A 1 -36.58 26.79 -53.75
CA MET A 1 -35.79 27.23 -52.59
C MET A 1 -36.63 27.14 -51.32
N LYS A 2 -36.47 26.08 -50.54
CA LYS A 2 -36.93 25.95 -49.14
C LYS A 2 -36.01 24.93 -48.44
N LYS A 3 -35.66 25.26 -47.20
CA LYS A 3 -34.45 24.85 -46.48
C LYS A 3 -34.51 23.43 -45.91
N LEU A 4 -33.32 22.84 -45.80
CA LEU A 4 -32.93 21.61 -45.12
C LEU A 4 -33.26 21.66 -43.62
N ILE A 5 -33.73 20.56 -43.03
CA ILE A 5 -33.43 20.20 -41.62
C ILE A 5 -33.08 18.71 -41.62
N VAL A 6 -31.78 18.41 -41.60
CA VAL A 6 -31.26 17.08 -41.27
C VAL A 6 -31.18 17.03 -39.75
N CYS A 7 -32.04 16.22 -39.13
CA CYS A 7 -31.91 15.87 -37.71
C CYS A 7 -30.68 14.97 -37.54
N CYS A 8 -29.52 15.56 -37.25
CA CYS A 8 -28.41 14.86 -36.62
C CYS A 8 -28.85 14.48 -35.20
N ILE A 9 -29.31 13.24 -35.01
CA ILE A 9 -29.40 12.64 -33.67
C ILE A 9 -27.96 12.39 -33.23
N ILE A 10 -27.39 13.37 -32.54
CA ILE A 10 -26.17 13.21 -31.77
C ILE A 10 -26.55 12.30 -30.59
N ASN A 11 -26.25 11.01 -30.71
CA ASN A 11 -26.16 10.14 -29.54
C ASN A 11 -24.96 10.62 -28.70
N LEU A 12 -25.19 11.65 -27.88
CA LEU A 12 -24.40 11.87 -26.68
C LEU A 12 -24.69 10.67 -25.78
N ILE A 13 -23.86 9.63 -25.90
CA ILE A 13 -23.65 8.71 -24.79
C ILE A 13 -23.21 9.62 -23.64
N PRO A 14 -23.98 9.75 -22.55
CA PRO A 14 -23.42 10.33 -21.35
C PRO A 14 -22.30 9.37 -20.98
N SER A 15 -21.06 9.76 -21.22
CA SER A 15 -19.96 9.18 -20.48
C SER A 15 -20.35 9.37 -19.03
N LEU A 16 -20.84 8.31 -18.43
CA LEU A 16 -20.84 8.12 -16.99
C LEU A 16 -19.36 8.16 -16.60
N LEU A 17 -18.82 9.37 -16.56
CA LEU A 17 -17.77 9.77 -15.66
C LEU A 17 -18.42 9.75 -14.27
N PHE A 18 -18.86 8.56 -13.83
CA PHE A 18 -18.57 8.22 -12.46
C PHE A 18 -17.06 8.34 -12.40
N GLY A 19 -16.57 9.41 -11.79
CA GLY A 19 -15.17 9.47 -11.43
C GLY A 19 -14.86 8.13 -10.80
N GLN A 20 -13.89 7.40 -11.36
CA GLN A 20 -13.37 6.22 -10.68
C GLN A 20 -12.90 6.75 -9.33
N GLN A 21 -13.74 6.63 -8.31
CA GLN A 21 -13.26 6.56 -6.95
C GLN A 21 -12.28 5.40 -7.02
N ASN A 22 -10.98 5.70 -6.81
CA ASN A 22 -9.93 4.69 -6.84
C ASN A 22 -10.35 3.62 -5.84
N GLN A 23 -10.95 2.54 -6.30
CA GLN A 23 -11.37 1.46 -5.43
C GLN A 23 -10.09 0.77 -4.98
N HIS A 24 -9.90 0.71 -3.67
CA HIS A 24 -8.84 -0.09 -3.07
C HIS A 24 -9.33 -1.53 -3.05
N TYR A 25 -8.43 -2.48 -3.28
CA TYR A 25 -8.77 -3.89 -3.30
C TYR A 25 -7.55 -4.75 -3.03
N PHE A 26 -7.77 -6.02 -2.74
CA PHE A 26 -6.74 -7.06 -2.77
C PHE A 26 -7.26 -8.29 -3.53
N TRP A 27 -6.34 -9.10 -4.02
CA TRP A 27 -6.67 -10.39 -4.63
C TRP A 27 -6.65 -11.50 -3.58
N TYR A 28 -7.71 -12.30 -3.55
CA TYR A 28 -7.80 -13.49 -2.71
C TYR A 28 -8.45 -14.63 -3.48
N LYS A 29 -7.70 -15.72 -3.68
CA LYS A 29 -8.16 -16.92 -4.41
C LYS A 29 -8.76 -16.63 -5.78
N GLY A 30 -8.18 -15.67 -6.51
CA GLY A 30 -8.68 -15.29 -7.84
C GLY A 30 -9.79 -14.25 -7.84
N ASP A 31 -10.33 -13.88 -6.67
CA ASP A 31 -11.35 -12.83 -6.56
C ASP A 31 -10.75 -11.50 -6.13
N LYS A 32 -11.23 -10.42 -6.74
CA LYS A 32 -10.97 -9.06 -6.28
C LYS A 32 -11.87 -8.75 -5.09
N LYS A 33 -11.28 -8.43 -3.94
CA LYS A 33 -12.00 -8.04 -2.71
C LYS A 33 -11.81 -6.54 -2.49
N VAL A 34 -12.92 -5.80 -2.49
CA VAL A 34 -12.92 -4.34 -2.32
C VAL A 34 -12.61 -3.98 -0.88
N LEU A 35 -11.89 -2.89 -0.72
CA LEU A 35 -11.51 -2.27 0.55
C LEU A 35 -11.96 -0.82 0.56
N ASN A 36 -12.43 -0.37 1.72
CA ASN A 36 -12.82 1.01 1.95
C ASN A 36 -11.77 1.66 2.85
N GLU A 37 -11.10 2.71 2.38
CA GLU A 37 -10.05 3.37 3.16
C GLU A 37 -10.60 4.03 4.43
N ILE A 38 -9.84 3.94 5.52
CA ILE A 38 -10.09 4.65 6.78
C ILE A 38 -9.25 5.91 6.78
N GLU A 39 -9.86 7.05 6.45
CA GLU A 39 -9.15 8.34 6.27
C GLU A 39 -8.35 8.77 7.52
N ASP A 40 -8.88 8.48 8.71
CA ASP A 40 -8.35 8.96 9.98
C ASP A 40 -7.51 7.91 10.70
N LYS A 41 -6.90 6.96 9.98
CA LYS A 41 -6.05 5.94 10.58
C LYS A 41 -4.88 5.56 9.69
N ARG A 42 -3.66 5.66 10.22
CA ARG A 42 -2.43 5.39 9.47
C ARG A 42 -1.43 4.54 10.23
N TYR A 43 -0.77 3.68 9.49
CA TYR A 43 0.44 2.99 9.94
C TYR A 43 1.65 3.86 9.60
N LEU A 44 2.58 3.98 10.54
CA LEU A 44 3.85 4.70 10.37
C LEU A 44 5.01 3.80 10.81
N LEU A 45 6.08 3.77 10.03
CA LEU A 45 7.31 3.05 10.34
C LEU A 45 8.50 4.02 10.34
N PHE A 46 9.35 3.93 11.36
CA PHE A 46 10.50 4.80 11.56
C PHE A 46 11.80 4.01 11.74
N ASP A 47 12.92 4.63 11.38
CA ASP A 47 14.28 4.11 11.55
C ASP A 47 14.82 4.17 12.99
N SER A 48 14.10 4.89 13.85
CA SER A 48 14.43 5.15 15.24
C SER A 48 13.15 5.46 16.01
N LYS A 49 13.13 5.24 17.33
CA LYS A 49 11.92 5.46 18.14
C LYS A 49 11.61 6.96 18.23
N PRO A 50 10.48 7.44 17.68
CA PRO A 50 10.11 8.84 17.79
C PRO A 50 9.64 9.21 19.21
N ASP A 51 9.75 10.49 19.55
CA ASP A 51 9.07 11.04 20.72
C ASP A 51 7.58 11.26 20.40
N ARG A 52 6.69 10.62 21.18
CA ARG A 52 5.23 10.66 20.94
C ARG A 52 4.65 12.08 21.02
N VAL A 53 5.17 12.94 21.92
CA VAL A 53 4.68 14.31 22.10
C VAL A 53 5.09 15.19 20.92
N GLN A 54 6.32 15.05 20.43
CA GLN A 54 6.81 15.78 19.26
C GLN A 54 6.12 15.31 17.99
N LEU A 55 5.88 14.01 17.85
CA LEU A 55 5.18 13.44 16.71
C LEU A 55 3.72 13.94 16.66
N SER A 56 2.99 13.90 17.78
CA SER A 56 1.60 14.36 17.82
C SER A 56 1.47 15.83 17.41
N LYS A 57 2.40 16.69 17.85
CA LYS A 57 2.47 18.10 17.42
C LYS A 57 2.75 18.25 15.93
N SER A 58 3.69 17.47 15.38
CA SER A 58 4.03 17.51 13.95
C SER A 58 2.86 17.10 13.07
N LEU A 59 2.12 16.07 13.51
CA LEU A 59 0.93 15.55 12.84
C LEU A 59 -0.34 16.35 13.12
N GLN A 60 -0.34 17.23 14.12
CA GLN A 60 -1.50 18.00 14.58
C GLN A 60 -2.66 17.12 15.09
N VAL A 61 -2.31 16.06 15.83
CA VAL A 61 -3.24 15.13 16.47
C VAL A 61 -3.07 15.17 17.98
N ASP A 62 -4.06 14.66 18.72
CA ASP A 62 -3.94 14.46 20.16
C ASP A 62 -2.89 13.36 20.46
N ILE A 63 -2.18 13.48 21.58
CA ILE A 63 -1.19 12.48 21.97
C ILE A 63 -1.78 11.08 22.19
N ASN A 64 -3.04 11.01 22.63
CA ASN A 64 -3.77 9.76 22.82
C ASN A 64 -4.12 9.08 21.50
N GLN A 65 -4.09 9.82 20.38
CA GLN A 65 -4.27 9.27 19.04
C GLN A 65 -2.99 8.66 18.48
N VAL A 66 -1.82 8.91 19.08
CA VAL A 66 -0.55 8.28 18.69
C VAL A 66 -0.36 7.02 19.53
N GLY A 67 -0.46 5.85 18.92
CA GLY A 67 -0.24 4.58 19.59
C GLY A 67 1.18 4.41 20.17
N GLU A 68 1.35 3.41 21.01
CA GLU A 68 2.68 3.02 21.49
C GLU A 68 3.54 2.48 20.37
N PHE A 69 4.84 2.76 20.44
CA PHE A 69 5.79 2.28 19.44
C PHE A 69 6.22 0.86 19.73
N VAL A 70 6.05 -0.01 18.73
CA VAL A 70 6.51 -1.39 18.74
C VAL A 70 7.81 -1.49 17.96
N LYS A 71 8.85 -2.00 18.61
CA LYS A 71 10.13 -2.29 17.97
C LYS A 71 10.00 -3.53 17.09
N VAL A 72 10.48 -3.46 15.85
CA VAL A 72 10.54 -4.58 14.92
C VAL A 72 11.96 -4.69 14.38
N SER A 73 12.52 -5.88 14.50
CA SER A 73 13.79 -6.26 13.87
C SER A 73 13.46 -7.17 12.71
N ILE A 74 13.88 -6.78 11.50
CA ILE A 74 13.64 -7.55 10.29
C ILE A 74 14.94 -8.27 9.93
N GLU A 75 14.91 -9.60 9.93
CA GLU A 75 16.08 -10.38 9.53
C GLU A 75 16.46 -10.07 8.07
N ASN A 76 17.74 -9.76 7.85
CA ASN A 76 18.33 -9.48 6.53
C ASN A 76 17.80 -8.22 5.82
N SER A 77 17.11 -7.31 6.52
CA SER A 77 16.89 -5.96 6.00
C SER A 77 18.14 -5.12 6.16
N THR A 78 18.35 -4.18 5.25
CA THR A 78 19.31 -3.08 5.44
C THR A 78 18.86 -2.10 6.53
N LEU A 79 17.59 -2.16 6.93
CA LEU A 79 17.02 -1.38 8.02
C LEU A 79 17.41 -2.01 9.36
N ASN A 80 18.02 -1.19 10.23
CA ASN A 80 18.30 -1.52 11.63
C ASN A 80 16.98 -1.69 12.43
N ASP A 81 17.08 -1.71 13.76
CA ASP A 81 15.92 -1.65 14.65
C ASP A 81 14.90 -0.58 14.24
N THR A 82 13.76 -1.00 13.68
CA THR A 82 12.67 -0.11 13.26
C THR A 82 11.58 -0.03 14.31
N TYR A 83 10.77 1.01 14.24
CA TYR A 83 9.67 1.24 15.17
C TYR A 83 8.42 1.60 14.40
N TRP A 84 7.33 0.87 14.62
CA TRP A 84 6.05 1.23 14.05
C TRP A 84 5.06 1.64 15.13
N SER A 85 4.11 2.48 14.73
CA SER A 85 2.94 2.84 15.51
C SER A 85 1.76 3.09 14.59
N VAL A 86 0.56 3.08 15.16
CA VAL A 86 -0.67 3.46 14.49
C VAL A 86 -1.11 4.81 15.05
N VAL A 87 -1.51 5.70 14.15
CA VAL A 87 -2.07 6.99 14.53
C VAL A 87 -3.54 7.02 14.10
N GLU A 88 -4.42 7.26 15.06
CA GLU A 88 -5.88 7.34 14.88
C GLU A 88 -6.33 8.80 14.88
N GLY A 89 -6.07 9.50 13.79
CA GLY A 89 -6.55 10.85 13.56
C GLY A 89 -6.34 11.28 12.12
N LYS A 90 -7.04 12.34 11.72
CA LYS A 90 -6.91 12.91 10.38
C LYS A 90 -5.50 13.48 10.17
N ILE A 91 -4.68 12.79 9.40
CA ILE A 91 -3.34 13.25 9.03
C ILE A 91 -3.39 13.80 7.61
N LEU A 92 -3.05 15.07 7.44
CA LEU A 92 -2.87 15.65 6.11
C LEU A 92 -1.62 15.07 5.47
N ASP A 93 -1.69 14.60 4.22
CA ASP A 93 -0.53 14.03 3.51
C ASP A 93 0.67 14.99 3.47
N SER A 94 0.42 16.30 3.45
CA SER A 94 1.45 17.35 3.53
C SER A 94 2.28 17.32 4.82
N LYS A 95 1.83 16.59 5.84
CA LYS A 95 2.49 16.42 7.14
C LYS A 95 3.25 15.10 7.27
N ILE A 96 3.21 14.23 6.26
CA ILE A 96 3.86 12.92 6.25
C ILE A 96 5.36 13.03 5.88
N ASN A 97 5.91 14.23 5.78
CA ASN A 97 7.35 14.44 5.69
C ASN A 97 7.97 14.58 7.10
N LEU A 98 8.14 13.44 7.77
CA LEU A 98 8.63 13.38 9.14
C LEU A 98 10.09 12.87 9.19
N PRO A 99 10.94 13.43 10.06
CA PRO A 99 12.29 12.91 10.26
C PRO A 99 12.26 11.42 10.65
N GLY A 100 13.09 10.63 9.98
CA GLY A 100 13.23 9.18 10.24
C GLY A 100 12.05 8.33 9.79
N LEU A 101 11.02 8.90 9.13
CA LEU A 101 9.91 8.12 8.59
C LEU A 101 10.38 7.32 7.37
N LEU A 102 10.26 6.00 7.48
CA LEU A 102 10.62 5.05 6.44
C LEU A 102 9.44 4.65 5.58
N TYR A 103 8.22 4.64 6.13
CA TYR A 103 7.03 4.24 5.39
C TYR A 103 5.74 4.72 6.08
N SER A 104 4.70 5.01 5.28
CA SER A 104 3.34 5.21 5.75
C SER A 104 2.34 4.53 4.84
N SER A 105 1.28 3.99 5.44
CA SER A 105 0.16 3.37 4.71
C SER A 105 -1.16 3.66 5.41
N PRO A 106 -2.26 3.66 4.64
CA PRO A 106 -3.61 3.75 5.18
C PRO A 106 -4.06 2.42 5.81
N PHE A 107 -5.16 2.51 6.54
CA PHE A 107 -5.97 1.38 7.00
C PHE A 107 -7.22 1.24 6.13
N TYR A 108 -7.85 0.06 6.18
CA TYR A 108 -9.05 -0.23 5.41
C TYR A 108 -10.09 -0.98 6.23
N TYR A 109 -11.36 -0.84 5.84
CA TYR A 109 -12.41 -1.80 6.15
C TYR A 109 -12.60 -2.78 4.99
N THR A 110 -12.74 -4.06 5.30
CA THR A 110 -13.29 -5.05 4.36
C THR A 110 -14.80 -4.83 4.17
N ASN A 111 -15.39 -5.52 3.19
CA ASN A 111 -16.83 -5.48 2.99
C ASN A 111 -17.61 -6.10 4.17
N GLU A 112 -16.97 -6.98 4.93
CA GLU A 112 -17.51 -7.59 6.14
C GLU A 112 -17.43 -6.65 7.37
N GLY A 113 -16.75 -5.51 7.25
CA GLY A 113 -16.57 -4.53 8.31
C GLY A 113 -15.32 -4.77 9.17
N ASP A 114 -14.47 -5.72 8.80
CA ASP A 114 -13.22 -5.98 9.52
C ASP A 114 -12.18 -4.91 9.20
N GLU A 115 -11.46 -4.46 10.22
CA GLU A 115 -10.35 -3.52 10.04
C GLU A 115 -9.08 -4.26 9.57
N ALA A 116 -8.46 -3.75 8.52
CA ALA A 116 -7.23 -4.26 7.93
C ALA A 116 -6.16 -3.17 7.90
N GLY A 117 -5.13 -3.32 8.75
CA GLY A 117 -3.92 -2.51 8.70
C GLY A 117 -2.91 -3.08 7.72
N LEU A 118 -2.34 -2.22 6.88
CA LEU A 118 -1.26 -2.61 5.97
C LEU A 118 0.09 -2.25 6.57
N SER A 119 0.92 -3.25 6.85
CA SER A 119 2.34 -3.00 7.08
C SER A 119 3.06 -2.63 5.78
N HIS A 120 4.34 -2.32 5.88
CA HIS A 120 5.23 -2.16 4.73
C HIS A 120 5.61 -3.49 4.05
N LEU A 121 5.26 -4.63 4.66
CA LEU A 121 5.62 -5.97 4.17
C LEU A 121 4.53 -6.56 3.30
N PHE A 122 4.96 -7.29 2.26
CA PHE A 122 4.09 -8.17 1.49
C PHE A 122 4.85 -9.42 1.05
N TYR A 123 4.12 -10.42 0.58
CA TYR A 123 4.66 -11.73 0.23
C TYR A 123 4.41 -12.05 -1.22
N VAL A 124 5.42 -12.62 -1.88
CA VAL A 124 5.33 -13.08 -3.27
C VAL A 124 5.74 -14.54 -3.34
N LYS A 125 4.92 -15.34 -4.01
CA LYS A 125 5.19 -16.75 -4.29
C LYS A 125 5.59 -16.92 -5.75
N LEU A 126 6.80 -17.39 -6.01
CA LEU A 126 7.22 -17.79 -7.35
C LEU A 126 6.44 -19.01 -7.84
N LYS A 127 6.26 -19.14 -9.17
CA LYS A 127 5.71 -20.39 -9.74
C LYS A 127 6.78 -21.47 -9.77
N ASN A 128 8.01 -21.10 -10.09
CA ASN A 128 9.19 -21.96 -10.05
C ASN A 128 10.45 -21.17 -9.62
N HIS A 129 11.53 -21.88 -9.25
CA HIS A 129 12.77 -21.26 -8.77
C HIS A 129 13.46 -20.33 -9.77
N LYS A 130 13.32 -20.58 -11.08
CA LYS A 130 13.96 -19.77 -12.13
C LYS A 130 13.26 -18.42 -12.31
N ASP A 131 12.03 -18.27 -11.81
CA ASP A 131 11.28 -17.02 -11.88
C ASP A 131 11.82 -15.92 -10.94
N LYS A 132 12.85 -16.21 -10.14
CA LYS A 132 13.50 -15.23 -9.25
C LYS A 132 13.97 -13.98 -10.01
N VAL A 133 14.42 -14.15 -11.26
CA VAL A 133 14.82 -13.01 -12.11
C VAL A 133 13.67 -12.03 -12.37
N TYR A 134 12.43 -12.53 -12.49
CA TYR A 134 11.25 -11.67 -12.65
C TYR A 134 10.89 -10.96 -11.35
N LEU A 135 11.09 -11.63 -10.21
CA LEU A 135 10.92 -11.01 -8.88
C LEU A 135 11.89 -9.84 -8.70
N GLU A 136 13.18 -10.07 -8.99
CA GLU A 136 14.23 -9.05 -8.88
C GLU A 136 13.95 -7.87 -9.79
N SER A 137 13.64 -8.12 -11.06
CA SER A 137 13.34 -7.06 -12.04
C SER A 137 12.11 -6.23 -11.64
N LEU A 138 11.03 -6.86 -11.16
CA LEU A 138 9.82 -6.14 -10.78
C LEU A 138 9.97 -5.40 -9.44
N ALA A 139 10.76 -5.95 -8.51
CA ALA A 139 11.10 -5.28 -7.26
C ALA A 139 11.95 -4.03 -7.51
N GLU A 140 12.98 -4.13 -8.35
CA GLU A 140 13.80 -2.99 -8.77
C GLU A 140 12.96 -1.90 -9.45
N ALA A 141 12.10 -2.28 -10.41
CA ALA A 141 11.23 -1.34 -11.12
C ALA A 141 10.23 -0.60 -10.21
N ASN A 142 9.94 -1.12 -9.02
CA ASN A 142 9.02 -0.52 -8.05
C ASN A 142 9.72 -0.01 -6.77
N ASN A 143 11.06 0.00 -6.74
CA ASN A 143 11.88 0.36 -5.57
C ASN A 143 11.42 -0.38 -4.30
N VAL A 144 11.30 -1.71 -4.39
CA VAL A 144 10.95 -2.60 -3.28
C VAL A 144 12.16 -3.45 -2.89
N GLU A 145 12.40 -3.59 -1.59
CA GLU A 145 13.47 -4.44 -1.06
C GLU A 145 13.01 -5.90 -0.97
N ILE A 146 13.81 -6.83 -1.49
CA ILE A 146 13.61 -8.27 -1.25
C ILE A 146 14.38 -8.63 0.02
N LEU A 147 13.65 -8.86 1.12
CA LEU A 147 14.24 -9.08 2.44
C LEU A 147 14.86 -10.47 2.57
N HIS A 148 14.03 -11.50 2.41
CA HIS A 148 14.50 -12.87 2.50
C HIS A 148 13.55 -13.85 1.82
N GLN A 149 14.13 -14.99 1.44
CA GLN A 149 13.38 -16.19 1.06
C GLN A 149 12.96 -16.94 2.32
N ASN A 150 11.72 -17.44 2.37
CA ASN A 150 11.26 -18.23 3.50
C ASN A 150 11.99 -19.60 3.50
N LYS A 151 12.76 -19.87 4.57
CA LYS A 151 13.56 -21.09 4.71
C LYS A 151 12.73 -22.38 4.66
N PHE A 152 11.48 -22.33 5.09
CA PHE A 152 10.56 -23.49 5.11
C PHE A 152 9.63 -23.54 3.89
N ARG A 153 9.57 -22.46 3.10
CA ARG A 153 8.76 -22.37 1.89
C ARG A 153 9.58 -21.71 0.77
N PRO A 154 10.36 -22.48 0.01
CA PRO A 154 11.44 -21.92 -0.82
C PRO A 154 10.96 -21.17 -2.07
N LEU A 155 9.67 -21.17 -2.39
CA LEU A 155 9.13 -20.29 -3.44
C LEU A 155 8.56 -18.99 -2.89
N TRP A 156 8.53 -18.81 -1.56
CA TRP A 156 7.97 -17.62 -0.91
C TRP A 156 9.06 -16.65 -0.52
N TYR A 157 8.84 -15.39 -0.86
CA TYR A 157 9.72 -14.26 -0.54
C TYR A 157 8.94 -13.22 0.24
N THR A 158 9.60 -12.65 1.25
CA THR A 158 9.14 -11.45 1.96
C THR A 158 9.77 -10.24 1.30
N LEU A 159 8.94 -9.26 0.95
CA LEU A 159 9.34 -8.00 0.34
C LEU A 159 8.89 -6.83 1.21
N ALA A 160 9.59 -5.70 1.11
CA ALA A 160 9.34 -4.49 1.88
C ALA A 160 9.26 -3.24 1.00
N CYS A 161 8.18 -2.49 1.16
CA CYS A 161 8.08 -1.13 0.65
C CYS A 161 8.81 -0.15 1.57
N THR A 162 9.33 0.92 0.98
CA THR A 162 9.99 2.04 1.66
C THR A 162 9.37 3.36 1.19
N SER A 163 9.86 4.49 1.72
CA SER A 163 9.47 5.83 1.28
C SER A 163 9.88 6.13 -0.16
N PHE A 164 10.75 5.31 -0.76
CA PHE A 164 11.14 5.39 -2.16
C PHE A 164 10.34 4.48 -3.09
N SER A 165 9.51 3.59 -2.53
CA SER A 165 8.63 2.72 -3.32
C SER A 165 7.63 3.55 -4.12
N THR A 166 7.28 3.07 -5.31
CA THR A 166 6.39 3.80 -6.23
C THR A 166 4.97 3.97 -5.69
N ARG A 167 4.56 3.07 -4.78
CA ARG A 167 3.21 2.89 -4.25
C ARG A 167 3.26 2.22 -2.88
N ASN A 168 2.11 2.10 -2.21
CA ASN A 168 2.04 1.35 -0.95
C ASN A 168 2.08 -0.18 -1.19
N ALA A 169 2.36 -0.95 -0.12
CA ALA A 169 2.55 -2.40 -0.19
C ALA A 169 1.36 -3.18 -0.76
N LEU A 170 0.12 -2.73 -0.54
CA LEU A 170 -1.06 -3.36 -1.12
C LEU A 170 -1.11 -3.16 -2.64
N GLU A 171 -0.89 -1.92 -3.09
CA GLU A 171 -0.90 -1.59 -4.51
C GLU A 171 0.23 -2.33 -5.25
N VAL A 172 1.42 -2.42 -4.65
CA VAL A 172 2.53 -3.18 -5.23
C VAL A 172 2.22 -4.68 -5.24
N ALA A 173 1.64 -5.24 -4.17
CA ALA A 173 1.23 -6.64 -4.14
C ALA A 173 0.21 -6.97 -5.25
N ASN A 174 -0.76 -6.07 -5.48
CA ASN A 174 -1.71 -6.20 -6.59
C ASN A 174 -1.00 -6.15 -7.95
N LEU A 175 -0.06 -5.22 -8.14
CA LEU A 175 0.72 -5.13 -9.38
C LEU A 175 1.50 -6.43 -9.65
N PHE A 176 2.11 -7.01 -8.62
CA PHE A 176 2.82 -8.27 -8.74
C PHE A 176 1.86 -9.41 -9.11
N TYR A 177 0.71 -9.50 -8.45
CA TYR A 177 -0.31 -10.50 -8.77
C TYR A 177 -0.82 -10.35 -10.23
N GLU A 178 -1.19 -9.13 -10.62
CA GLU A 178 -1.77 -8.80 -11.92
C GLU A 178 -0.77 -8.94 -13.08
N SER A 179 0.54 -8.91 -12.80
CA SER A 179 1.57 -9.24 -13.80
C SER A 179 1.42 -10.66 -14.36
N GLY A 180 0.76 -11.56 -13.61
CA GLY A 180 0.65 -12.97 -13.96
C GLY A 180 1.98 -13.73 -13.93
N LEU A 181 3.08 -13.13 -13.46
CA LEU A 181 4.40 -13.76 -13.37
C LEU A 181 4.52 -14.68 -12.15
N PHE A 182 3.76 -14.41 -11.09
CA PHE A 182 3.83 -15.11 -9.81
C PHE A 182 2.62 -16.02 -9.58
N ALA A 183 2.71 -16.86 -8.56
CA ALA A 183 1.62 -17.76 -8.17
C ALA A 183 0.58 -17.02 -7.31
N ALA A 184 -0.69 -17.37 -7.52
CA ALA A 184 -1.84 -16.96 -6.70
C ALA A 184 -1.96 -17.78 -5.41
#